data_AF-A0A939U6Q7-F1
#
_entry.id   AF-A0A939U6Q7-F1
#
_cell.length_a   1.000
_cell.length_b   1.000
_cell.length_c   1.000
_cell.angle_alpha   90.00
_cell.angle_beta   90.00
_cell.angle_gamma   90.00
#
_symmetry.space_group_name_H-M   'P 1'
#
loop_
_entity.id
_entity.type
_entity.pdbx_description
1 polymer ?
#
loop_
_entity_poly.entity_id
_entity_poly.type
_entity_poly.pdbx_seq_one_letter_code
_entity_poly.pdbx_strand_id
1 'polypeptide(L)'
;MKKYLAEFIGTMTLVVLGCGTAMLVGCDAANGSGYLLTALAFGLTIVAMAYSIGNISGCHINPAVSLGVLISGGMEVKEFVAYIISQCLGALAGSGLLALIFKTGGVTDKTGGFGSNGLGGVNGSACAGLLVEIVLTFI
;
A
#
# COMPACT_ATOMS: atom_id res chain seq x y z
N MET A 1 -1.65 7.30 20.89
CA MET A 1 -2.48 6.09 20.63
C MET A 1 -3.43 6.27 19.45
N LYS A 2 -4.30 7.30 19.42
CA LYS A 2 -5.25 7.51 18.31
C LYS A 2 -4.57 7.57 16.93
N LYS A 3 -3.43 8.27 16.81
CA LYS A 3 -2.64 8.37 15.55
C LYS A 3 -2.17 7.01 15.03
N TYR A 4 -1.61 6.18 15.92
CA TYR A 4 -1.07 4.86 15.58
C TYR A 4 -2.17 3.90 15.14
N LEU A 5 -3.33 3.93 15.80
CA LEU A 5 -4.49 3.16 15.36
C LEU A 5 -5.01 3.63 14.00
N ALA A 6 -5.02 4.95 13.75
CA ALA A 6 -5.38 5.50 12.45
C ALA A 6 -4.43 5.01 11.34
N GLU A 7 -3.11 5.06 11.56
CA GLU A 7 -2.11 4.53 10.62
C GLU A 7 -2.25 3.03 10.38
N PHE A 8 -2.53 2.24 11.42
CA PHE A 8 -2.82 0.81 11.31
C PHE A 8 -4.04 0.56 10.41
N ILE A 9 -5.18 1.19 10.73
CA ILE A 9 -6.42 1.01 9.97
C ILE A 9 -6.25 1.51 8.54
N GLY A 10 -5.62 2.67 8.33
CA GLY A 10 -5.41 3.23 7.01
C GLY A 10 -4.53 2.35 6.13
N THR A 11 -3.44 1.81 6.67
CA THR A 11 -2.56 0.91 5.91
C THR A 11 -3.23 -0.44 5.63
N MET A 12 -4.00 -0.97 6.60
CA MET A 12 -4.82 -2.16 6.39
C MET A 12 -5.81 -1.95 5.25
N THR A 13 -6.55 -0.84 5.23
CA THR A 13 -7.49 -0.50 4.17
C THR A 13 -6.79 -0.35 2.82
N LEU A 14 -5.64 0.33 2.79
CA LEU A 14 -4.82 0.48 1.58
C LEU A 14 -4.45 -0.86 0.97
N VAL A 15 -3.98 -1.81 1.79
CA VAL A 15 -3.63 -3.16 1.35
C VAL A 15 -4.86 -3.94 0.89
N VAL A 16 -5.94 -3.94 1.67
CA VAL A 16 -7.17 -4.67 1.33
C VAL A 16 -7.75 -4.22 0.00
N LEU A 17 -7.85 -2.91 -0.23
CA LEU A 17 -8.47 -2.38 -1.43
C LEU A 17 -7.52 -2.40 -2.64
N GLY A 18 -6.27 -1.98 -2.46
CA GLY A 18 -5.27 -1.95 -3.53
C GLY A 18 -4.84 -3.35 -3.97
N CYS A 19 -4.23 -4.11 -3.06
CA CYS A 19 -3.77 -5.48 -3.36
C CYS A 19 -4.95 -6.41 -3.65
N GLY A 20 -6.08 -6.27 -2.94
CA GLY A 20 -7.28 -7.08 -3.22
C GLY A 20 -7.82 -6.87 -4.63
N THR A 21 -7.83 -5.62 -5.12
CA THR A 21 -8.18 -5.32 -6.51
C THR A 21 -7.22 -6.02 -7.46
N ALA A 22 -5.90 -5.86 -7.26
CA ALA A 22 -4.87 -6.51 -8.08
C ALA A 22 -5.06 -8.03 -8.10
N MET A 23 -5.31 -8.66 -6.96
CA MET A 23 -5.56 -10.10 -6.84
C MET A 23 -6.81 -10.56 -7.61
N LEU A 24 -7.84 -9.71 -7.74
CA LEU A 24 -9.06 -10.02 -8.51
C LEU A 24 -8.91 -9.80 -10.03
N VAL A 25 -8.17 -8.76 -10.43
CA VAL A 25 -8.10 -8.33 -11.84
C VAL A 25 -6.83 -8.78 -12.55
N GLY A 26 -5.78 -9.11 -11.80
CA GLY A 26 -4.45 -9.47 -12.30
C GLY A 26 -3.61 -8.25 -12.70
N CYS A 27 -2.33 -8.50 -12.99
CA CYS A 27 -1.36 -7.50 -13.43
C CYS A 27 -1.00 -7.71 -14.90
N ASP A 28 -1.99 -7.63 -15.79
CA ASP A 28 -1.83 -7.86 -17.23
C ASP A 28 -2.04 -6.57 -18.04
N ALA A 29 -1.06 -6.25 -18.90
CA ALA A 29 -1.13 -5.15 -19.88
C ALA A 29 -2.04 -5.49 -21.07
N ALA A 30 -2.09 -6.76 -21.49
CA ALA A 30 -2.71 -7.22 -22.72
C ALA A 30 -4.25 -7.07 -22.71
N ASN A 31 -4.88 -7.08 -21.53
CA ASN A 31 -6.31 -6.82 -21.35
C ASN A 31 -6.63 -5.43 -20.76
N GLY A 32 -5.62 -4.56 -20.60
CA GLY A 32 -5.69 -3.10 -20.36
C GLY A 32 -6.30 -2.58 -19.04
N SER A 33 -7.27 -3.29 -18.46
CA SER A 33 -8.06 -2.79 -17.32
C SER A 33 -7.41 -3.07 -15.97
N GLY A 34 -6.61 -4.14 -15.82
CA GLY A 34 -6.09 -4.56 -14.52
C GLY A 34 -5.19 -3.51 -13.85
N TYR A 35 -4.25 -2.93 -14.60
CA TYR A 35 -3.38 -1.86 -14.09
C TYR A 35 -4.16 -0.59 -13.75
N LEU A 36 -5.08 -0.17 -14.63
CA LEU A 36 -5.87 1.04 -14.41
C LEU A 36 -6.79 0.90 -13.18
N LEU A 37 -7.48 -0.22 -13.06
CA LEU A 37 -8.36 -0.50 -11.91
C LEU A 37 -7.58 -0.56 -10.61
N THR A 38 -6.41 -1.23 -10.62
CA THR A 38 -5.53 -1.32 -9.46
C THR A 38 -5.00 0.07 -9.07
N ALA A 39 -4.50 0.85 -10.03
CA ALA A 39 -4.01 2.21 -9.79
C ALA A 39 -5.11 3.13 -9.23
N LEU A 40 -6.33 3.06 -9.78
CA LEU A 40 -7.47 3.80 -9.27
C LEU A 40 -7.85 3.35 -7.86
N ALA A 41 -7.84 2.04 -7.56
CA ALA A 41 -8.14 1.53 -6.23
C ALA A 41 -7.15 2.05 -5.18
N PHE A 42 -5.84 2.00 -5.45
CA PHE A 42 -4.82 2.57 -4.57
C PHE A 42 -5.02 4.08 -4.38
N GLY A 43 -5.14 4.84 -5.48
CA GLY A 43 -5.28 6.30 -5.43
C GLY A 43 -6.53 6.75 -4.68
N LEU A 44 -7.69 6.16 -4.98
CA LEU A 44 -8.94 6.51 -4.31
C LEU A 44 -8.94 6.11 -2.84
N THR A 45 -8.28 5.00 -2.48
CA THR A 45 -8.13 4.61 -1.08
C THR A 45 -7.31 5.62 -0.30
N ILE A 46 -6.21 6.12 -0.87
CA ILE A 46 -5.41 7.18 -0.25
C ILE A 46 -6.27 8.44 -0.04
N VAL A 47 -7.02 8.88 -1.07
CA VAL A 47 -7.91 10.04 -0.95
C VAL A 47 -8.96 9.83 0.15
N ALA A 48 -9.65 8.69 0.15
CA ALA A 48 -10.67 8.38 1.15
C ALA A 48 -10.11 8.34 2.57
N MET A 49 -8.93 7.71 2.77
CA MET A 49 -8.28 7.65 4.06
C MET A 49 -7.76 9.04 4.49
N ALA A 50 -7.23 9.85 3.58
CA ALA A 50 -6.78 11.20 3.89
C ALA A 50 -7.92 12.06 4.45
N TYR A 51 -9.12 11.99 3.85
CA TYR A 51 -10.31 12.66 4.39
C TYR A 51 -10.82 12.05 5.71
N SER A 52 -10.63 10.76 5.91
CA SER A 52 -11.15 10.04 7.08
C SER A 52 -10.28 10.17 8.33
N ILE A 53 -8.96 10.14 8.16
CA ILE A 53 -7.99 10.08 9.27
C ILE A 53 -6.86 11.13 9.19
N GLY A 54 -6.84 11.97 8.15
CA GLY A 54 -5.80 12.98 7.96
C GLY A 54 -5.69 13.96 9.13
N ASN A 55 -6.83 14.39 9.69
CA ASN A 55 -6.87 15.25 10.88
C ASN A 55 -6.46 14.54 12.18
N ILE A 56 -6.29 13.21 12.17
CA ILE A 56 -5.87 12.41 13.33
C ILE A 56 -4.36 12.15 13.28
N SER A 57 -3.86 11.55 12.20
CA SER A 57 -2.46 11.09 12.10
C SER A 57 -1.63 11.79 11.03
N GLY A 58 -2.23 12.63 10.19
CA GLY A 58 -1.62 13.07 8.93
C GLY A 58 -1.83 12.08 7.78
N CYS A 59 -2.41 10.91 8.04
CA CYS A 59 -2.67 9.83 7.06
C CYS A 59 -1.43 9.47 6.22
N HIS A 60 -0.32 9.11 6.88
CA HIS A 60 0.89 8.75 6.15
C HIS A 60 0.68 7.40 5.44
N ILE A 61 0.16 6.40 6.17
CA ILE A 61 -0.18 5.04 5.72
C ILE A 61 0.92 4.36 4.88
N ASN A 62 2.16 4.84 5.04
CA ASN A 62 3.31 4.49 4.23
C ASN A 62 4.60 4.89 4.98
N PRO A 63 5.53 3.93 5.16
CA PRO A 63 6.85 4.19 5.73
C PRO A 63 7.68 5.27 5.02
N ALA A 64 7.67 5.30 3.69
CA ALA A 64 8.43 6.27 2.89
C ALA A 64 7.90 7.70 3.09
N VAL A 65 6.57 7.86 3.14
CA VAL A 65 5.92 9.14 3.45
C VAL A 65 6.31 9.59 4.86
N SER A 66 6.26 8.68 5.83
CA SER A 66 6.64 9.00 7.21
C SER A 66 8.11 9.39 7.33
N LEU A 67 8.99 8.76 6.55
CA LEU A 67 10.40 9.13 6.47
C LEU A 67 10.58 10.53 5.86
N GLY A 68 9.85 10.86 4.80
CA GLY A 68 9.85 12.20 4.20
C GLY A 68 9.40 13.29 5.19
N VAL A 69 8.38 13.01 6.00
CA VAL A 69 7.91 13.90 7.06
C VAL A 69 8.95 14.03 8.18
N LEU A 70 9.63 12.94 8.55
CA LEU A 70 10.72 12.98 9.52
C LEU A 70 11.89 13.85 9.05
N ILE A 71 12.38 13.64 7.82
CA ILE A 71 13.54 14.36 7.27
C ILE A 71 13.23 15.84 7.05
N SER A 72 11.97 16.19 6.75
CA SER A 72 11.52 17.58 6.66
C SER A 72 11.27 18.25 8.02
N GLY A 73 11.48 17.53 9.14
CA GLY A 73 11.32 18.05 10.50
C GLY A 73 9.87 18.09 10.98
N GLY A 74 8.94 17.44 10.27
CA GLY A 74 7.51 17.41 10.58
C GLY A 74 7.09 16.38 11.64
N MET A 75 7.99 15.50 12.07
CA MET A 75 7.74 14.54 13.15
C MET A 75 9.02 14.14 13.91
N GLU A 76 8.88 13.62 15.12
CA GLU A 76 10.01 13.10 15.90
C GLU A 76 10.36 11.65 15.53
N VAL A 77 11.63 11.26 15.70
CA VAL A 77 12.11 9.89 15.42
C VAL A 77 11.31 8.81 16.18
N LYS A 78 10.94 9.08 17.44
CA LYS A 78 10.15 8.14 18.24
C LYS A 78 8.74 7.94 17.68
N GLU A 79 8.13 9.02 17.19
CA GLU A 79 6.82 8.96 16.53
C GLU A 79 6.93 8.21 15.20
N PHE A 80 7.99 8.47 14.42
CA PHE A 80 8.26 7.77 13.17
C PHE A 80 8.34 6.25 13.37
N VAL A 81 9.13 5.77 14.35
CA VAL A 81 9.23 4.32 14.63
C VAL A 81 7.87 3.72 14.98
N ALA A 82 7.06 4.41 15.78
CA ALA A 82 5.71 3.95 16.11
C ALA A 82 4.77 3.92 14.89
N TYR A 83 4.90 4.87 13.96
CA TYR A 83 4.18 4.88 12.70
C TYR A 83 4.55 3.68 11.83
N ILE A 84 5.86 3.40 11.65
CA ILE A 84 6.32 2.25 10.87
C ILE A 84 5.76 0.95 11.43
N ILE A 85 5.84 0.73 12.74
CA ILE A 85 5.31 -0.48 13.38
C ILE A 85 3.80 -0.60 13.11
N SER A 86 3.06 0.50 13.28
CA SER A 86 1.60 0.52 13.08
C SER A 86 1.22 0.22 11.62
N GLN A 87 1.94 0.82 10.67
CA GLN A 87 1.73 0.62 9.24
C GLN A 87 2.05 -0.82 8.82
N CYS A 88 3.19 -1.37 9.26
CA CYS A 88 3.56 -2.76 8.99
C CYS A 88 2.55 -3.76 9.56
N LEU A 89 2.09 -3.54 10.81
CA LEU A 89 1.04 -4.38 11.41
C LEU A 89 -0.29 -4.25 10.66
N GLY A 90 -0.64 -3.05 10.20
CA GLY A 90 -1.84 -2.80 9.39
C GLY A 90 -1.76 -3.54 8.05
N ALA A 91 -0.63 -3.46 7.37
CA ALA A 91 -0.38 -4.18 6.12
C ALA A 91 -0.49 -5.70 6.31
N LEU A 92 0.13 -6.26 7.36
CA LEU A 92 0.03 -7.69 7.70
C LEU A 92 -1.42 -8.11 7.98
N ALA A 93 -2.17 -7.30 8.73
CA ALA A 93 -3.59 -7.56 8.99
C ALA A 93 -4.41 -7.52 7.70
N GLY A 94 -4.13 -6.56 6.81
CA GLY A 94 -4.79 -6.45 5.51
C GLY A 94 -4.53 -7.66 4.61
N SER A 95 -3.27 -8.07 4.49
CA SER A 95 -2.89 -9.29 3.74
C SER A 95 -3.49 -10.55 4.34
N GLY A 96 -3.52 -10.67 5.68
CA GLY A 96 -4.16 -11.79 6.37
C GLY A 96 -5.67 -11.86 6.11
N LEU A 97 -6.34 -10.71 6.09
CA LEU A 97 -7.76 -10.62 5.75
C LEU A 97 -8.01 -11.00 4.30
N LEU A 98 -7.19 -10.54 3.36
CA LEU A 98 -7.27 -10.95 1.95
C LEU A 98 -7.09 -12.46 1.79
N ALA A 99 -6.11 -13.06 2.48
CA ALA A 99 -5.90 -14.50 2.47
C ALA A 99 -7.15 -15.26 2.96
N LEU A 100 -7.77 -14.79 4.04
CA LEU A 100 -9.00 -15.38 4.56
C LEU A 100 -10.18 -15.22 3.58
N ILE A 101 -10.36 -14.03 3.00
CA ILE A 101 -11.44 -13.73 2.05
C ILE A 101 -11.32 -14.61 0.80
N PHE A 102 -10.15 -14.65 0.17
CA PHE A 102 -9.94 -15.42 -1.06
C PHE A 102 -10.08 -16.92 -0.82
N LYS A 103 -9.53 -17.43 0.29
CA LYS A 103 -9.67 -18.84 0.68
C LYS A 103 -11.13 -19.21 0.95
N THR A 104 -11.85 -18.40 1.72
CA THR A 104 -13.26 -18.67 2.08
C THR A 104 -14.18 -18.53 0.87
N GLY A 105 -13.89 -17.58 -0.01
CA GLY A 105 -14.66 -17.35 -1.24
C GLY A 105 -14.32 -18.31 -2.38
N GLY A 106 -13.32 -19.18 -2.23
CA GLY A 106 -12.85 -20.05 -3.33
C GLY A 106 -12.33 -19.29 -4.54
N VAL A 107 -11.82 -18.06 -4.33
CA VAL A 107 -11.32 -17.19 -5.40
C VAL A 107 -9.82 -17.38 -5.55
N THR A 108 -9.36 -17.55 -6.79
CA THR A 108 -7.92 -17.62 -7.09
C THR A 108 -7.32 -16.23 -7.16
N ASP A 109 -6.18 -16.03 -6.50
CA ASP A 109 -5.36 -14.83 -6.66
C ASP A 109 -4.73 -14.83 -8.07
N LYS A 110 -5.15 -13.89 -8.92
CA LYS A 110 -4.63 -13.74 -10.28
C LYS A 110 -3.21 -13.19 -10.35
N THR A 111 -2.71 -12.60 -9.27
CA THR A 111 -1.31 -12.16 -9.18
C THR A 111 -0.38 -13.31 -8.77
N GLY A 112 -0.91 -14.35 -8.13
CA GLY A 112 -0.14 -15.46 -7.57
C GLY A 112 0.80 -15.07 -6.42
N GLY A 113 0.70 -13.84 -5.91
CA GLY A 113 1.65 -13.25 -4.98
C GLY A 113 1.04 -12.23 -4.04
N PHE A 114 -0.27 -12.27 -3.80
CA PHE A 114 -1.00 -11.37 -2.91
C PHE A 114 -0.86 -9.88 -3.28
N GLY A 115 -0.72 -9.58 -4.58
CA GLY A 115 -0.47 -8.22 -5.05
C GLY A 115 0.91 -7.67 -4.67
N SER A 116 1.89 -8.55 -4.38
CA SER A 116 3.26 -8.13 -4.11
C SER A 116 3.95 -7.55 -5.34
N ASN A 117 4.86 -6.62 -5.10
CA ASN A 117 5.65 -5.98 -6.15
C ASN A 117 6.71 -6.93 -6.70
N GLY A 118 7.00 -6.82 -7.99
CA GLY A 118 8.02 -7.58 -8.68
C GLY A 118 8.64 -6.80 -9.84
N LEU A 119 9.68 -7.36 -10.45
CA LEU A 119 10.45 -6.70 -11.51
C LEU A 119 9.94 -6.99 -12.94
N GLY A 120 8.75 -7.59 -13.08
CA GLY A 120 8.19 -8.00 -14.37
C GLY A 120 8.02 -6.82 -15.34
N GLY A 121 7.60 -5.66 -14.83
CA GLY A 121 7.42 -4.44 -15.65
C GLY A 121 8.71 -3.83 -16.20
N VAL A 122 9.88 -4.29 -15.73
CA VAL A 122 11.21 -3.84 -16.17
C VAL A 122 12.08 -5.00 -16.64
N ASN A 123 11.46 -6.08 -17.16
CA ASN A 123 12.14 -7.27 -17.66
C ASN A 123 13.13 -7.90 -16.65
N GLY A 124 12.82 -7.83 -15.35
CA GLY A 124 13.68 -8.37 -14.30
C GLY A 124 14.88 -7.51 -13.91
N SER A 125 15.05 -6.32 -14.50
CA SER A 125 16.18 -5.44 -14.20
C SER A 125 16.03 -4.78 -12.82
N ALA A 126 16.87 -5.19 -11.87
CA ALA A 126 16.91 -4.59 -10.53
C ALA A 126 17.29 -3.09 -10.56
N CYS A 127 18.18 -2.69 -11.47
CA CYS A 127 18.59 -1.29 -11.61
C CYS A 127 17.43 -0.43 -12.10
N ALA A 128 16.69 -0.89 -13.13
CA ALA A 128 15.51 -0.18 -13.61
C ALA A 128 14.40 -0.11 -12.55
N GLY A 129 14.19 -1.20 -11.80
CA GLY A 129 13.27 -1.23 -10.67
C GLY A 129 13.64 -0.22 -9.58
N LEU A 130 14.91 -0.14 -9.20
CA LEU A 130 15.38 0.84 -8.24
C LEU A 130 15.16 2.29 -8.73
N LEU A 131 15.49 2.57 -9.99
CA LEU A 131 15.33 3.90 -10.57
C LEU A 131 13.87 4.35 -10.59
N VAL A 132 12.94 3.49 -11.00
CA VAL A 132 11.52 3.86 -11.06
C VAL A 132 10.95 4.10 -9.66
N GLU A 133 11.28 3.26 -8.68
CA GLU A 133 10.81 3.43 -7.29
C GLU A 133 11.35 4.71 -6.65
N ILE A 134 12.62 5.06 -6.88
CA ILE A 134 13.20 6.33 -6.40
C ILE A 134 12.48 7.53 -7.01
N VAL A 135 12.29 7.54 -8.33
CA VAL A 135 11.69 8.67 -9.04
C VAL A 135 10.22 8.84 -8.65
N LEU A 136 9.44 7.75 -8.63
CA LEU A 136 8.01 7.83 -8.33
C LEU A 136 7.71 8.07 -6.84
N THR A 137 8.61 7.68 -5.93
CA THR A 137 8.46 8.03 -4.50
C THR A 137 8.80 9.50 -4.23
N PHE A 138 9.67 10.10 -5.05
CA PHE A 138 10.03 11.52 -4.93
C PHE A 138 8.91 12.46 -5.38
N ILE A 139 8.15 12.07 -6.42
CA ILE A 139 7.02 12.84 -6.96
C ILE A 139 5.83 12.80 -6.00
#